data_AF-U5KGY7-F1
#
_entry.id   AF-U5KGY7-F1
#
_cell.length_a   1.000
_cell.length_b   1.000
_cell.length_c   1.000
_cell.angle_alpha   90.00
_cell.angle_beta   90.00
_cell.angle_gamma   90.00
#
_symmetry.space_group_name_H-M   'P 1'
#
loop_
_entity.id
_entity.type
_entity.pdbx_description
1 polymer ?
#
loop_
_entity_poly.entity_id
_entity_poly.type
_entity_poly.pdbx_seq_one_letter_code
_entity_poly.pdbx_strand_id
1 'polypeptide(L)'
;MATETLSSADIDALPDRIADTFSGMKVLITGGTGFMGKVLLEKLLRKCPDIGQILLFVRSKKGKNPKQRLEEIFSGVLFDKVRTMRGGVEPLVEKVTLVTGDVSEPDLGMSEEDRQMVIKDVDIIIHAAATIRFDEELKKAVLLNVRGTKLMVELAKTCKKLKLFIHISTSYCHLHEKLLEEKAYPPPADPHQIIQAVEWMDEETITALTPKLLDKLPNSYAFTKALGEALVVESMQHIPAMVLRPSIVIPIWQEPVPGWTDNINGPTGLLIGAGKGVIRSMYCKSNSYADYLPVDVFISGIMIVAWNYLKTEIQRPTL
;
A
#
# COMPACT_ATOMS: atom_id res chain seq x y z
N MET A 1 -16.45 -6.08 37.73
CA MET A 1 -15.51 -4.95 37.88
C MET A 1 -15.92 -3.92 36.85
N ALA A 2 -16.34 -2.72 37.28
CA ALA A 2 -16.67 -1.66 36.35
C ALA A 2 -15.38 -1.25 35.62
N THR A 3 -15.35 -1.42 34.30
CA THR A 3 -14.32 -0.81 33.46
C THR A 3 -14.53 0.70 33.55
N GLU A 4 -13.69 1.39 34.32
CA GLU A 4 -13.66 2.86 34.33
C GLU A 4 -13.35 3.33 32.91
N THR A 5 -14.32 3.98 32.29
CA THR A 5 -14.18 4.59 30.97
C THR A 5 -13.25 5.80 31.13
N LEU A 6 -12.05 5.72 30.58
CA LEU A 6 -11.11 6.85 30.55
C LEU A 6 -11.80 8.07 29.90
N SER A 7 -11.60 9.26 30.49
CA SER A 7 -12.07 10.50 29.86
C SER A 7 -11.23 10.80 28.61
N SER A 8 -11.71 11.70 27.75
CA SER A 8 -10.92 12.15 26.59
C SER A 8 -9.59 12.77 27.01
N ALA A 9 -9.57 13.50 28.13
CA ALA A 9 -8.35 14.10 28.67
C ALA A 9 -7.37 13.04 29.18
N ASP A 10 -7.86 11.96 29.79
CA ASP A 10 -7.01 10.85 30.22
C ASP A 10 -6.40 10.12 29.01
N ILE A 11 -7.19 9.94 27.94
CA ILE A 11 -6.72 9.34 26.68
C ILE A 11 -5.65 10.22 26.03
N ASP A 12 -5.86 11.54 25.98
CA ASP A 12 -4.91 12.50 25.39
C ASP A 12 -3.60 12.60 26.19
N ALA A 13 -3.63 12.29 27.49
CA ALA A 13 -2.45 12.24 28.35
C ALA A 13 -1.65 10.93 28.23
N LEU A 14 -2.21 9.89 27.60
CA LEU A 14 -1.47 8.64 27.38
C LEU A 14 -0.34 8.85 26.37
N PRO A 15 0.82 8.18 26.55
CA PRO A 15 1.91 8.28 25.59
C PRO A 15 1.46 7.72 24.22
N ASP A 16 1.79 8.43 23.14
CA ASP A 16 1.51 7.99 21.77
C ASP A 16 2.52 6.89 21.34
N ARG A 17 2.22 5.67 21.76
CA ARG A 17 3.05 4.49 21.50
C ARG A 17 3.19 4.20 20.00
N ILE A 18 2.24 4.63 19.18
CA ILE A 18 2.26 4.40 17.74
C ILE A 18 3.26 5.37 17.12
N ALA A 19 3.14 6.67 17.39
CA ALA A 19 4.07 7.67 16.89
C ALA A 19 5.52 7.40 17.32
N ASP A 20 5.72 7.03 18.59
CA ASP A 20 7.03 6.68 19.15
C ASP A 20 7.69 5.52 18.41
N THR A 21 6.91 4.59 17.86
CA THR A 21 7.47 3.45 17.11
C THR A 21 8.12 3.88 15.83
N PHE A 22 7.64 4.94 15.17
CA PHE A 22 8.25 5.45 13.95
C PHE A 22 9.39 6.44 14.21
N SER A 23 9.67 6.79 15.47
CA SER A 23 10.72 7.75 15.83
C SER A 23 12.08 7.30 15.31
N GLY A 24 12.76 8.18 14.58
CA GLY A 24 14.04 7.93 13.94
C GLY A 24 14.04 6.90 12.79
N MET A 25 12.91 6.25 12.49
CA MET A 25 12.84 5.22 11.45
C MET A 25 12.85 5.82 10.05
N LYS A 26 13.43 5.07 9.10
CA LYS A 26 13.29 5.33 7.68
C LYS A 26 12.27 4.38 7.04
N VAL A 27 11.23 4.95 6.42
CA VAL A 27 10.11 4.20 5.84
C VAL A 27 10.10 4.36 4.33
N LEU A 28 10.26 3.26 3.59
CA LEU A 28 10.09 3.23 2.14
C LEU A 28 8.62 2.94 1.78
N ILE A 29 8.01 3.81 0.99
CA ILE A 29 6.62 3.67 0.54
C ILE A 29 6.61 3.57 -0.99
N THR A 30 6.15 2.43 -1.51
CA THR A 30 5.78 2.31 -2.93
C THR A 30 4.31 2.63 -3.12
N GLY A 31 3.92 3.20 -4.26
CA GLY A 31 2.55 3.66 -4.47
C GLY A 31 2.20 4.92 -3.68
N GLY A 32 3.20 5.63 -3.15
CA GLY A 32 3.04 6.84 -2.33
C GLY A 32 2.33 8.01 -3.05
N THR A 33 2.29 8.01 -4.39
CA THR A 33 1.55 9.00 -5.18
C THR A 33 0.11 8.61 -5.50
N GLY A 34 -0.31 7.39 -5.13
CA GLY A 34 -1.70 6.93 -5.24
C GLY A 34 -2.54 7.37 -4.04
N PHE A 35 -3.85 7.11 -4.11
CA PHE A 35 -4.82 7.51 -3.09
C PHE A 35 -4.40 7.13 -1.67
N MET A 36 -4.24 5.83 -1.40
CA MET A 36 -3.85 5.33 -0.07
C MET A 36 -2.46 5.79 0.34
N GLY A 37 -1.52 5.84 -0.61
CA GLY A 37 -0.15 6.28 -0.37
C GLY A 37 -0.05 7.73 0.09
N LYS A 38 -0.86 8.63 -0.49
CA LYS A 38 -0.93 10.04 -0.08
C LYS A 38 -1.52 10.18 1.32
N VAL A 39 -2.58 9.44 1.64
CA VAL A 39 -3.18 9.45 2.99
C VAL A 39 -2.21 8.90 4.03
N LEU A 40 -1.46 7.85 3.70
CA LEU A 40 -0.39 7.32 4.56
C LEU A 40 0.71 8.35 4.78
N LEU A 41 1.19 8.98 3.70
CA LEU A 41 2.21 10.02 3.78
C LEU A 41 1.78 11.18 4.66
N GLU A 42 0.56 11.70 4.45
CA GLU A 42 -0.04 12.75 5.28
C GLU A 42 -0.05 12.34 6.74
N LYS A 43 -0.56 11.13 7.03
CA LYS A 43 -0.76 10.67 8.39
C LYS A 43 0.55 10.46 9.14
N LEU A 44 1.57 9.91 8.48
CA LEU A 44 2.92 9.79 9.04
C LEU A 44 3.53 11.18 9.33
N LEU A 45 3.48 12.12 8.38
CA LEU A 45 4.01 13.47 8.59
C LEU A 45 3.26 14.23 9.70
N ARG A 46 1.95 14.01 9.83
CA ARG A 46 1.10 14.68 10.83
C ARG A 46 1.24 14.08 12.23
N LYS A 47 1.28 12.76 12.33
CA LYS A 47 1.25 12.04 13.63
C LYS A 47 2.62 11.60 14.12
N CYS A 48 3.63 11.48 13.25
CA CYS A 48 4.97 11.03 13.62
C CYS A 48 6.00 12.16 13.37
N PRO A 49 6.05 13.23 14.19
CA PRO A 49 6.99 14.34 14.01
C PRO A 49 8.46 13.89 13.97
N ASP A 50 8.78 12.91 14.80
CA ASP A 50 10.15 12.42 14.99
C ASP A 50 10.53 11.30 14.02
N ILE A 51 9.68 11.01 13.01
CA ILE A 51 10.06 10.08 11.95
C ILE A 51 11.37 10.52 11.30
N GLY A 52 12.28 9.58 11.06
CA GLY A 52 13.60 9.88 10.51
C GLY A 52 13.49 10.42 9.09
N GLN A 53 13.05 9.58 8.17
CA GLN A 53 12.88 9.94 6.76
C GLN A 53 11.84 9.05 6.09
N ILE A 54 11.03 9.61 5.19
CA ILE A 54 10.11 8.84 4.34
C ILE A 54 10.70 8.79 2.92
N LEU A 55 11.04 7.60 2.45
CA LEU A 55 11.51 7.38 1.09
C LEU A 55 10.29 7.06 0.22
N LEU A 56 9.96 7.95 -0.72
CA LEU A 56 8.84 7.77 -1.62
C LEU A 56 9.32 7.20 -2.95
N PHE A 57 9.02 5.93 -3.19
CA PHE A 57 9.37 5.26 -4.44
C PHE A 57 8.41 5.69 -5.55
N VAL A 58 8.94 6.41 -6.54
CA VAL A 58 8.14 7.06 -7.57
C VAL A 58 8.74 6.87 -8.97
N ARG A 59 7.85 6.62 -9.93
CA ARG A 59 8.21 6.57 -11.36
C ARG A 59 8.79 7.90 -11.84
N SER A 60 9.82 7.83 -12.67
CA SER A 60 10.40 8.98 -13.36
C SER A 60 9.34 9.77 -14.13
N LYS A 61 9.34 11.11 -13.98
CA LYS A 61 8.60 12.00 -14.87
C LYS A 61 9.59 12.95 -15.52
N LYS A 62 9.56 13.03 -16.86
CA LYS A 62 10.42 13.95 -17.62
C LYS A 62 10.12 15.40 -17.19
N GLY A 63 11.16 16.18 -16.95
CA GLY A 63 11.10 17.64 -16.89
C GLY A 63 10.78 18.29 -15.53
N LYS A 64 10.83 17.58 -14.39
CA LYS A 64 10.69 18.19 -13.06
C LYS A 64 11.79 17.74 -12.10
N ASN A 65 12.31 18.68 -11.31
CA ASN A 65 13.22 18.36 -10.20
C ASN A 65 12.43 17.63 -9.09
N PRO A 66 13.01 16.61 -8.43
CA PRO A 66 12.44 15.96 -7.26
C PRO A 66 11.80 16.89 -6.22
N LYS A 67 12.43 18.02 -5.90
CA LYS A 67 11.91 18.98 -4.92
C LYS A 67 10.58 19.60 -5.36
N GLN A 68 10.50 20.07 -6.60
CA GLN A 68 9.27 20.65 -7.18
C GLN A 68 8.12 19.63 -7.16
N ARG A 69 8.43 18.35 -7.41
CA ARG A 69 7.42 17.29 -7.37
C ARG A 69 6.88 17.05 -5.96
N LEU A 70 7.71 17.16 -4.93
CA LEU A 70 7.26 17.09 -3.54
C LEU A 70 6.40 18.30 -3.16
N GLU A 71 6.82 19.51 -3.55
CA GLU A 71 6.05 20.74 -3.34
C GLU A 71 4.66 20.65 -3.98
N GLU A 72 4.57 20.09 -5.20
CA GLU A 72 3.29 19.82 -5.86
C GLU A 72 2.40 18.79 -5.14
N ILE A 73 3.00 17.78 -4.50
CA ILE A 73 2.24 16.83 -3.69
C ILE A 73 1.68 17.52 -2.45
N PHE A 74 2.51 18.32 -1.77
CA PHE A 74 2.17 18.98 -0.50
C PHE A 74 1.33 20.26 -0.65
N SER A 75 1.13 20.76 -1.86
CA SER A 75 0.22 21.88 -2.12
C SER A 75 -1.26 21.45 -2.15
N GLY A 76 -1.54 20.15 -2.25
CA GLY A 76 -2.91 19.63 -2.25
C GLY A 76 -3.61 19.74 -0.91
N VAL A 77 -4.94 19.90 -0.94
CA VAL A 77 -5.83 20.10 0.23
C VAL A 77 -5.65 19.03 1.32
N LEU A 78 -5.32 17.79 0.92
CA LEU A 78 -5.04 16.71 1.87
C LEU A 78 -3.95 17.09 2.88
N PHE A 79 -2.94 17.84 2.45
CA PHE A 79 -1.77 18.19 3.25
C PHE A 79 -1.91 19.54 3.99
N ASP A 80 -3.02 20.25 3.85
CA ASP A 80 -3.20 21.59 4.46
C ASP A 80 -3.03 21.54 5.97
N LYS A 81 -3.66 20.56 6.64
CA LYS A 81 -3.58 20.39 8.11
C LYS A 81 -2.14 20.16 8.55
N VAL A 82 -1.41 19.24 7.93
CA VAL A 82 -0.02 18.95 8.31
C VAL A 82 0.93 20.09 7.95
N ARG A 83 0.70 20.79 6.84
CA ARG A 83 1.49 21.97 6.44
C ARG A 83 1.37 23.08 7.48
N THR A 84 0.16 23.36 7.97
CA THR A 84 -0.06 24.32 9.07
C THR A 84 0.60 23.85 10.36
N MET A 85 0.47 22.57 10.73
CA MET A 85 1.06 22.02 11.96
C MET A 85 2.59 22.03 11.95
N ARG A 86 3.23 21.92 10.78
CA ARG A 86 4.68 21.87 10.63
C ARG A 86 5.31 23.22 10.26
N GLY A 87 4.51 24.26 10.06
CA GLY A 87 5.00 25.61 9.77
C GLY A 87 5.43 25.85 8.33
N GLY A 88 4.93 25.06 7.36
CA GLY A 88 5.24 25.26 5.94
C GLY A 88 5.41 23.96 5.15
N VAL A 89 5.78 24.10 3.87
CA VAL A 89 6.05 22.96 2.97
C VAL A 89 7.48 22.44 3.19
N GLU A 90 8.40 23.34 3.50
CA GLU A 90 9.83 23.09 3.64
C GLU A 90 10.13 21.97 4.65
N PRO A 91 9.54 21.98 5.87
CA PRO A 91 9.77 20.89 6.83
C PRO A 91 9.23 19.54 6.37
N LEU A 92 8.18 19.53 5.51
CA LEU A 92 7.67 18.29 4.93
C LEU A 92 8.61 17.75 3.86
N VAL A 93 9.15 18.64 3.02
CA VAL A 93 10.11 18.28 1.97
C VAL A 93 11.40 17.73 2.58
N GLU A 94 11.88 18.29 3.69
CA GLU A 94 13.07 17.79 4.39
C GLU A 94 12.90 16.37 4.94
N LYS A 95 11.69 16.00 5.34
CA LYS A 95 11.36 14.66 5.85
C LYS A 95 11.17 13.62 4.74
N VAL A 96 11.08 14.02 3.48
CA VAL A 96 10.73 13.11 2.37
C VAL A 96 11.78 13.12 1.28
N THR A 97 12.30 11.95 0.93
CA THR A 97 13.22 11.75 -0.19
C THR A 97 12.54 10.95 -1.28
N LEU A 98 12.61 11.43 -2.52
CA LEU A 98 12.11 10.67 -3.66
C LEU A 98 13.17 9.66 -4.09
N VAL A 99 12.77 8.40 -4.14
CA VAL A 99 13.55 7.32 -4.77
C VAL A 99 12.95 7.08 -6.14
N THR A 100 13.76 7.22 -7.18
CA THR A 100 13.26 7.09 -8.55
C THR A 100 13.34 5.62 -8.99
N GLY A 101 12.23 5.09 -9.49
CA GLY A 101 12.18 3.74 -10.02
C GLY A 101 10.78 3.33 -10.45
N ASP A 102 10.68 2.15 -11.06
CA ASP A 102 9.42 1.54 -11.45
C ASP A 102 9.42 0.05 -11.07
N VAL A 103 8.41 -0.37 -10.33
CA VAL A 103 8.27 -1.78 -9.90
C VAL A 103 8.05 -2.72 -11.07
N SER A 104 7.61 -2.21 -12.22
CA SER A 104 7.50 -3.01 -13.44
C SER A 104 8.81 -3.10 -14.22
N GLU A 105 9.87 -2.39 -13.87
CA GLU A 105 11.16 -2.48 -14.57
C GLU A 105 12.07 -3.54 -13.94
N PRO A 106 12.98 -4.15 -14.72
CA PRO A 106 14.06 -4.95 -14.16
C PRO A 106 14.83 -4.18 -13.08
N ASP A 107 15.20 -4.86 -12.01
CA ASP A 107 15.91 -4.26 -10.87
C ASP A 107 15.23 -3.01 -10.28
N LEU A 108 13.90 -2.92 -10.42
CA LEU A 108 13.05 -1.80 -9.97
C LEU A 108 13.34 -0.47 -10.67
N GLY A 109 14.15 -0.45 -11.74
CA GLY A 109 14.56 0.78 -12.44
C GLY A 109 15.23 1.82 -11.52
N MET A 110 15.80 1.36 -10.41
CA MET A 110 16.39 2.21 -9.37
C MET A 110 17.86 2.51 -9.70
N SER A 111 18.34 3.72 -9.38
CA SER A 111 19.78 3.98 -9.47
C SER A 111 20.55 3.22 -8.39
N GLU A 112 21.84 2.99 -8.63
CA GLU A 112 22.67 2.28 -7.66
C GLU A 112 22.80 3.07 -6.35
N GLU A 113 22.85 4.41 -6.42
CA GLU A 113 22.92 5.28 -5.24
C GLU A 113 21.66 5.15 -4.36
N ASP A 114 20.47 5.20 -4.99
CA ASP A 114 19.20 5.03 -4.30
C ASP A 114 19.07 3.62 -3.71
N ARG A 115 19.51 2.60 -4.47
CA ARG A 115 19.51 1.20 -4.02
C ARG A 115 20.38 1.02 -2.78
N GLN A 116 21.59 1.56 -2.77
CA GLN A 116 22.48 1.49 -1.60
C GLN A 116 21.92 2.25 -0.41
N MET A 117 21.25 3.39 -0.63
CA MET A 117 20.55 4.12 0.43
C MET A 117 19.46 3.26 1.08
N VAL A 118 18.62 2.61 0.26
CA VAL A 118 17.55 1.73 0.74
C VAL A 118 18.12 0.55 1.52
N ILE A 119 19.10 -0.15 0.95
CA ILE A 119 19.77 -1.32 1.55
C ILE A 119 20.37 -0.99 2.91
N LYS A 120 20.99 0.18 3.05
CA LYS A 120 21.74 0.55 4.25
C LYS A 120 20.84 0.97 5.40
N ASP A 121 19.78 1.72 5.13
CA ASP A 121 19.12 2.51 6.16
C ASP A 121 17.62 2.31 6.33
N VAL A 122 16.92 1.59 5.44
CA VAL A 122 15.45 1.44 5.57
C VAL A 122 15.08 0.45 6.68
N ASP A 123 14.20 0.90 7.57
CA ASP A 123 13.64 0.11 8.67
C ASP A 123 12.32 -0.58 8.26
N ILE A 124 11.46 0.11 7.53
CA ILE A 124 10.13 -0.41 7.15
C ILE A 124 9.91 -0.20 5.66
N ILE A 125 9.44 -1.24 4.97
CA ILE A 125 8.99 -1.16 3.58
C ILE A 125 7.48 -1.36 3.54
N ILE A 126 6.74 -0.40 3.01
CA ILE A 126 5.30 -0.49 2.77
C ILE A 126 5.07 -0.59 1.26
N HIS A 127 4.80 -1.81 0.82
CA HIS A 127 4.57 -2.13 -0.59
C HIS A 127 3.08 -2.03 -0.94
N ALA A 128 2.67 -0.86 -1.44
CA ALA A 128 1.31 -0.56 -1.89
C ALA A 128 1.20 -0.25 -3.40
N ALA A 129 2.31 -0.30 -4.15
CA ALA A 129 2.27 -0.14 -5.60
C ALA A 129 1.56 -1.32 -6.25
N ALA A 130 0.43 -1.05 -6.90
CA ALA A 130 -0.32 -2.01 -7.70
C ALA A 130 -1.13 -1.27 -8.78
N THR A 131 -1.43 -1.96 -9.88
CA THR A 131 -2.54 -1.54 -10.75
C THR A 131 -3.84 -2.07 -10.14
N ILE A 132 -4.79 -1.15 -9.96
CA ILE A 132 -6.14 -1.44 -9.42
C ILE A 132 -7.20 -1.40 -10.52
N ARG A 133 -6.77 -1.41 -11.78
CA ARG A 133 -7.65 -1.47 -12.94
C ARG A 133 -8.09 -2.91 -13.18
N PHE A 134 -9.40 -3.15 -13.13
CA PHE A 134 -9.97 -4.49 -13.33
C PHE A 134 -9.91 -4.97 -14.78
N ASP A 135 -9.67 -4.04 -15.72
CA ASP A 135 -9.55 -4.24 -17.16
C ASP A 135 -8.09 -4.20 -17.64
N GLU A 136 -7.10 -4.18 -16.73
CA GLU A 136 -5.69 -4.20 -17.14
C GLU A 136 -5.31 -5.54 -17.78
N GLU A 137 -4.61 -5.46 -18.90
CA GLU A 137 -4.00 -6.60 -19.59
C GLU A 137 -3.16 -7.44 -18.63
N LEU A 138 -3.31 -8.75 -18.74
CA LEU A 138 -2.72 -9.70 -17.80
C LEU A 138 -1.19 -9.57 -17.75
N LYS A 139 -0.53 -9.38 -18.91
CA LYS A 139 0.92 -9.21 -18.98
C LYS A 139 1.37 -8.06 -18.09
N LYS A 140 0.82 -6.87 -18.31
CA LYS A 140 1.16 -5.67 -17.52
C LYS A 140 0.79 -5.82 -16.05
N ALA A 141 -0.35 -6.42 -15.73
CA ALA A 141 -0.76 -6.70 -14.36
C ALA A 141 0.24 -7.64 -13.65
N VAL A 142 0.71 -8.70 -14.31
CA VAL A 142 1.72 -9.63 -13.76
C VAL A 142 3.05 -8.93 -13.53
N LEU A 143 3.54 -8.16 -14.51
CA LEU A 143 4.83 -7.46 -14.38
C LEU A 143 4.83 -6.45 -13.22
N LEU A 144 3.70 -5.76 -13.01
CA LEU A 144 3.58 -4.74 -11.97
C LEU A 144 3.28 -5.35 -10.59
N ASN A 145 2.24 -6.20 -10.50
CA ASN A 145 1.73 -6.70 -9.22
C ASN A 145 2.44 -7.97 -8.72
N VAL A 146 3.03 -8.78 -9.60
CA VAL A 146 3.63 -10.08 -9.22
C VAL A 146 5.15 -9.98 -9.27
N ARG A 147 5.72 -9.65 -10.44
CA ARG A 147 7.17 -9.45 -10.57
C ARG A 147 7.64 -8.27 -9.72
N GLY A 148 6.92 -7.15 -9.74
CA GLY A 148 7.24 -6.00 -8.89
C GLY A 148 7.27 -6.35 -7.40
N THR A 149 6.32 -7.16 -6.92
CA THR A 149 6.34 -7.67 -5.54
C THR A 149 7.54 -8.59 -5.30
N LYS A 150 7.86 -9.52 -6.22
CA LYS A 150 9.06 -10.34 -6.13
C LYS A 150 10.32 -9.49 -5.98
N LEU A 151 10.52 -8.51 -6.85
CA LEU A 151 11.70 -7.64 -6.84
C LEU A 151 11.79 -6.79 -5.56
N MET A 152 10.65 -6.31 -5.04
CA MET A 152 10.61 -5.59 -3.76
C MET A 152 10.96 -6.48 -2.57
N VAL A 153 10.52 -7.74 -2.58
CA VAL A 153 10.89 -8.75 -1.57
C VAL A 153 12.38 -9.09 -1.65
N GLU A 154 12.93 -9.25 -2.86
CA GLU A 154 14.37 -9.49 -3.04
C GLU A 154 15.20 -8.29 -2.56
N LEU A 155 14.77 -7.06 -2.83
CA LEU A 155 15.39 -5.87 -2.27
C LEU A 155 15.32 -5.88 -0.73
N ALA A 156 14.16 -6.22 -0.17
CA ALA A 156 13.95 -6.28 1.28
C ALA A 156 14.89 -7.29 1.96
N LYS A 157 15.14 -8.45 1.34
CA LYS A 157 16.12 -9.44 1.83
C LYS A 157 17.55 -8.89 1.92
N THR A 158 17.90 -7.88 1.12
CA THR A 158 19.22 -7.25 1.16
C THR A 158 19.33 -6.09 2.18
N CYS A 159 18.20 -5.62 2.73
CA CYS A 159 18.18 -4.48 3.64
C CYS A 159 18.75 -4.84 5.03
N LYS A 160 19.77 -4.10 5.47
CA LYS A 160 20.54 -4.40 6.68
C LYS A 160 19.81 -4.08 7.99
N LYS A 161 18.81 -3.19 7.93
CA LYS A 161 18.06 -2.70 9.10
C LYS A 161 16.57 -3.01 9.02
N LEU A 162 16.15 -3.84 8.06
CA LEU A 162 14.73 -4.11 7.86
C LEU A 162 14.11 -4.74 9.10
N LYS A 163 13.12 -4.05 9.68
CA LYS A 163 12.32 -4.50 10.81
C LYS A 163 10.98 -5.06 10.37
N LEU A 164 10.42 -4.56 9.26
CA LEU A 164 9.14 -5.02 8.75
C LEU A 164 8.93 -4.69 7.26
N PHE A 165 8.48 -5.68 6.49
CA PHE A 165 7.95 -5.54 5.13
C PHE A 165 6.43 -5.72 5.15
N ILE A 166 5.67 -4.70 4.77
CA ILE A 166 4.21 -4.73 4.72
C ILE A 166 3.77 -4.78 3.26
N HIS A 167 3.09 -5.85 2.86
CA HIS A 167 2.46 -5.95 1.55
C HIS A 167 0.97 -5.65 1.62
N ILE A 168 0.50 -4.70 0.81
CA ILE A 168 -0.93 -4.39 0.68
C ILE A 168 -1.54 -5.27 -0.41
N SER A 169 -2.22 -6.34 0.00
CA SER A 169 -3.00 -7.26 -0.82
C SER A 169 -4.45 -6.76 -0.92
N THR A 170 -5.45 -7.64 -0.89
CA THR A 170 -6.88 -7.32 -0.89
C THR A 170 -7.69 -8.50 -0.35
N SER A 171 -8.87 -8.25 0.24
CA SER A 171 -9.79 -9.34 0.63
C SER A 171 -10.42 -10.07 -0.56
N TYR A 172 -10.20 -9.57 -1.78
CA TYR A 172 -10.75 -10.10 -3.04
C TYR A 172 -9.74 -10.93 -3.86
N CYS A 173 -8.66 -11.44 -3.25
CA CYS A 173 -7.65 -12.26 -3.95
C CYS A 173 -7.97 -13.75 -3.97
N HIS A 174 -8.58 -14.29 -2.91
CA HIS A 174 -8.93 -15.72 -2.77
C HIS A 174 -10.44 -15.94 -2.88
N LEU A 175 -11.03 -15.59 -4.02
CA LEU A 175 -12.50 -15.52 -4.22
C LEU A 175 -13.22 -16.88 -4.15
N HIS A 176 -12.49 -17.99 -4.12
CA HIS A 176 -13.05 -19.32 -3.91
C HIS A 176 -13.31 -19.62 -2.42
N GLU A 177 -12.69 -18.86 -1.52
CA GLU A 177 -12.89 -18.98 -0.09
C GLU A 177 -14.15 -18.24 0.33
N LYS A 178 -15.12 -18.99 0.91
CA LYS A 178 -16.35 -18.38 1.43
C LYS A 178 -16.10 -17.52 2.67
N LEU A 179 -15.12 -17.91 3.49
CA LEU A 179 -14.67 -17.19 4.67
C LEU A 179 -13.15 -17.06 4.57
N LEU A 180 -12.69 -15.83 4.36
CA LEU A 180 -11.27 -15.53 4.23
C LEU A 180 -10.65 -15.28 5.61
N GLU A 181 -10.11 -16.33 6.22
CA GLU A 181 -9.36 -16.26 7.48
C GLU A 181 -7.96 -15.65 7.31
N GLU A 182 -7.36 -15.17 8.41
CA GLU A 182 -6.01 -14.58 8.49
C GLU A 182 -4.91 -15.65 8.47
N LYS A 183 -4.89 -16.46 7.41
CA LYS A 183 -3.87 -17.49 7.14
C LYS A 183 -3.32 -17.37 5.71
N ALA A 184 -2.27 -18.11 5.43
CA ALA A 184 -1.75 -18.28 4.07
C ALA A 184 -2.67 -19.20 3.25
N TYR A 185 -2.78 -18.92 1.95
CA TYR A 185 -3.53 -19.72 0.99
C TYR A 185 -2.63 -20.06 -0.21
N PRO A 186 -2.82 -21.22 -0.85
CA PRO A 186 -2.11 -21.55 -2.06
C PRO A 186 -2.49 -20.58 -3.19
N PRO A 187 -1.53 -20.14 -4.02
CA PRO A 187 -1.84 -19.29 -5.16
C PRO A 187 -2.60 -20.07 -6.25
N PRO A 188 -3.36 -19.38 -7.13
CA PRO A 188 -4.07 -20.02 -8.26
C PRO A 188 -3.14 -20.61 -9.33
N ALA A 189 -1.86 -20.22 -9.34
CA ALA A 189 -0.80 -20.76 -10.19
C ALA A 189 0.56 -20.53 -9.52
N ASP A 190 1.61 -21.20 -10.00
CA ASP A 190 2.98 -20.91 -9.55
C ASP A 190 3.39 -19.49 -9.97
N PRO A 191 3.63 -18.56 -9.03
CA PRO A 191 3.95 -17.17 -9.37
C PRO A 191 5.26 -17.04 -10.13
N HIS A 192 6.25 -17.91 -9.91
CA HIS A 192 7.54 -17.86 -10.60
C HIS A 192 7.41 -18.30 -12.05
N GLN A 193 6.62 -19.34 -12.33
CA GLN A 193 6.34 -19.77 -13.71
C GLN A 193 5.53 -18.74 -14.49
N ILE A 194 4.55 -18.10 -13.85
CA ILE A 194 3.75 -17.04 -14.48
C ILE A 194 4.64 -15.84 -14.85
N ILE A 195 5.56 -15.43 -13.98
CA ILE A 195 6.54 -14.37 -14.30
C ILE A 195 7.35 -14.76 -15.53
N GLN A 196 7.96 -15.96 -15.55
CA GLN A 196 8.79 -16.43 -16.66
C GLN A 196 8.02 -16.46 -17.99
N ALA A 197 6.78 -16.96 -17.97
CA ALA A 197 5.95 -17.03 -19.16
C ALA A 197 5.63 -15.63 -19.72
N VAL A 198 5.23 -14.70 -18.87
CA VAL A 198 4.86 -13.33 -19.27
C VAL A 198 6.07 -12.52 -19.77
N GLU A 199 7.28 -12.82 -19.26
CA GLU A 199 8.51 -12.19 -19.70
C GLU A 199 8.91 -12.60 -21.12
N TRP A 200 8.76 -13.88 -21.49
CA TRP A 200 9.10 -14.31 -22.85
C TRP A 200 7.98 -14.01 -23.85
N MET A 201 6.71 -14.19 -23.46
CA MET A 201 5.59 -14.23 -24.40
C MET A 201 5.24 -12.85 -24.90
N ASP A 202 4.90 -12.72 -26.18
CA ASP A 202 4.29 -11.51 -26.70
C ASP A 202 2.88 -11.29 -26.10
N GLU A 203 2.38 -10.08 -26.26
CA GLU A 203 1.12 -9.65 -25.66
C GLU A 203 -0.11 -10.35 -26.26
N GLU A 204 -0.07 -10.68 -27.55
CA GLU A 204 -1.16 -11.39 -28.24
C GLU A 204 -1.29 -12.81 -27.70
N THR A 205 -0.18 -13.51 -27.52
CA THR A 205 -0.12 -14.84 -26.93
C THR A 205 -0.65 -14.85 -25.50
N ILE A 206 -0.23 -13.89 -24.64
CA ILE A 206 -0.74 -13.80 -23.27
C ILE A 206 -2.24 -13.50 -23.26
N THR A 207 -2.71 -12.63 -24.13
CA THR A 207 -4.14 -12.31 -24.25
C THR A 207 -4.95 -13.55 -24.62
N ALA A 208 -4.47 -14.37 -25.56
CA ALA A 208 -5.11 -15.63 -25.94
C ALA A 208 -5.15 -16.65 -24.79
N LEU A 209 -4.12 -16.68 -23.93
CA LEU A 209 -4.05 -17.57 -22.77
C LEU A 209 -4.81 -17.06 -21.53
N THR A 210 -5.09 -15.75 -21.46
CA THR A 210 -5.68 -15.09 -20.28
C THR A 210 -6.95 -15.77 -19.77
N PRO A 211 -7.95 -16.15 -20.61
CA PRO A 211 -9.15 -16.84 -20.12
C PRO A 211 -8.85 -18.15 -19.40
N LYS A 212 -7.83 -18.89 -19.85
CA LYS A 212 -7.42 -20.15 -19.24
C LYS A 212 -6.62 -19.95 -17.95
N LEU A 213 -5.82 -18.88 -17.88
CA LEU A 213 -5.03 -18.54 -16.69
C LEU A 213 -5.90 -18.02 -15.54
N LEU A 214 -6.90 -17.19 -15.85
CA LEU A 214 -7.83 -16.69 -14.85
C LEU A 214 -8.77 -17.78 -14.34
N ASP A 215 -9.11 -18.76 -15.18
CA ASP A 215 -10.06 -19.84 -14.89
C ASP A 215 -11.37 -19.29 -14.29
N LYS A 216 -11.57 -19.42 -12.99
CA LYS A 216 -12.76 -18.95 -12.26
C LYS A 216 -12.64 -17.55 -11.69
N LEU A 217 -11.45 -16.93 -11.76
CA LEU A 217 -11.24 -15.58 -11.24
C LEU A 217 -11.83 -14.55 -12.20
N PRO A 218 -12.54 -13.54 -11.69
CA PRO A 218 -13.30 -12.61 -12.52
C PRO A 218 -12.42 -11.59 -13.26
N ASN A 219 -11.16 -11.42 -12.86
CA ASN A 219 -10.25 -10.42 -13.44
C ASN A 219 -8.78 -10.68 -13.10
N SER A 220 -7.89 -10.00 -13.83
CA SER A 220 -6.44 -10.02 -13.65
C SER A 220 -5.99 -9.46 -12.29
N TYR A 221 -6.77 -8.56 -11.69
CA TYR A 221 -6.46 -7.97 -10.38
C TYR A 221 -6.47 -9.02 -9.26
N ALA A 222 -7.56 -9.78 -9.12
CA ALA A 222 -7.68 -10.84 -8.11
C ALA A 222 -6.58 -11.89 -8.28
N PHE A 223 -6.34 -12.33 -9.52
CA PHE A 223 -5.31 -13.29 -9.87
C PHE A 223 -3.91 -12.80 -9.46
N THR A 224 -3.52 -11.61 -9.91
CA THR A 224 -2.17 -11.09 -9.64
C THR A 224 -1.94 -10.75 -8.17
N LYS A 225 -2.97 -10.31 -7.43
CA LYS A 225 -2.87 -10.12 -5.98
C LYS A 225 -2.65 -11.44 -5.23
N ALA A 226 -3.34 -12.51 -5.61
CA ALA A 226 -3.12 -13.83 -5.02
C ALA A 226 -1.70 -14.36 -5.30
N LEU A 227 -1.18 -14.15 -6.52
CA LEU A 227 0.20 -14.52 -6.86
C LEU A 227 1.24 -13.68 -6.09
N GLY A 228 1.06 -12.37 -6.02
CA GLY A 228 1.95 -11.47 -5.26
C GLY A 228 1.98 -11.81 -3.77
N GLU A 229 0.81 -12.13 -3.20
CA GLU A 229 0.70 -12.57 -1.81
C GLU A 229 1.49 -13.86 -1.54
N ALA A 230 1.42 -14.85 -2.43
CA ALA A 230 2.16 -16.10 -2.26
C ALA A 230 3.68 -15.88 -2.23
N LEU A 231 4.21 -14.96 -3.05
CA LEU A 231 5.63 -14.59 -3.03
C LEU A 231 6.05 -13.96 -1.69
N VAL A 232 5.17 -13.14 -1.10
CA VAL A 232 5.43 -12.55 0.22
C VAL A 232 5.39 -13.62 1.31
N VAL A 233 4.39 -14.50 1.28
CA VAL A 233 4.28 -15.64 2.21
C VAL A 233 5.51 -16.54 2.14
N GLU A 234 5.97 -16.89 0.93
CA GLU A 234 7.21 -17.66 0.72
C GLU A 234 8.43 -16.98 1.37
N SER A 235 8.45 -15.64 1.39
CA SER A 235 9.55 -14.86 1.94
C SER A 235 9.49 -14.63 3.45
N MET A 236 8.36 -14.90 4.12
CA MET A 236 8.19 -14.68 5.57
C MET A 236 9.16 -15.50 6.42
N GLN A 237 9.71 -16.60 5.88
CA GLN A 237 10.75 -17.39 6.54
C GLN A 237 12.14 -16.71 6.51
N HIS A 238 12.33 -15.68 5.68
CA HIS A 238 13.61 -15.00 5.45
C HIS A 238 13.61 -13.54 5.89
N ILE A 239 12.46 -12.87 5.84
CA ILE A 239 12.31 -11.47 6.23
C ILE A 239 11.10 -11.29 7.13
N PRO A 240 11.12 -10.33 8.07
CA PRO A 240 9.93 -9.97 8.84
C PRO A 240 8.92 -9.34 7.89
N ALA A 241 7.85 -10.06 7.58
CA ALA A 241 6.86 -9.62 6.60
C ALA A 241 5.42 -9.84 7.07
N MET A 242 4.52 -8.99 6.57
CA MET A 242 3.09 -9.00 6.87
C MET A 242 2.29 -8.73 5.60
N VAL A 243 1.16 -9.41 5.45
CA VAL A 243 0.18 -9.16 4.39
C VAL A 243 -1.06 -8.51 5.00
N LEU A 244 -1.50 -7.39 4.42
CA LEU A 244 -2.74 -6.70 4.79
C LEU A 244 -3.74 -6.82 3.64
N ARG A 245 -4.96 -7.28 3.94
CA ARG A 245 -6.03 -7.53 2.95
C ARG A 245 -7.19 -6.55 3.13
N PRO A 246 -7.09 -5.28 2.68
CA PRO A 246 -8.21 -4.35 2.73
C PRO A 246 -9.37 -4.81 1.83
N SER A 247 -10.59 -4.46 2.24
CA SER A 247 -11.81 -4.55 1.41
C SER A 247 -11.92 -3.37 0.44
N ILE A 248 -13.13 -2.90 0.13
CA ILE A 248 -13.32 -1.81 -0.82
C ILE A 248 -12.97 -0.50 -0.13
N VAL A 249 -11.79 0.03 -0.46
CA VAL A 249 -11.33 1.30 0.13
C VAL A 249 -12.15 2.46 -0.41
N ILE A 250 -12.74 3.25 0.49
CA ILE A 250 -13.59 4.42 0.17
C ILE A 250 -12.94 5.73 0.68
N PRO A 251 -13.48 6.91 0.32
CA PRO A 251 -12.98 8.20 0.78
C PRO A 251 -12.82 8.31 2.30
N ILE A 252 -12.04 9.30 2.72
CA ILE A 252 -11.76 9.57 4.14
C ILE A 252 -13.08 9.74 4.91
N TRP A 253 -13.22 9.05 6.05
CA TRP A 253 -14.37 9.24 6.92
C TRP A 253 -14.18 10.46 7.84
N GLN A 254 -13.06 10.56 8.56
CA GLN A 254 -12.86 11.60 9.59
C GLN A 254 -11.62 12.48 9.37
N GLU A 255 -10.44 11.90 9.13
CA GLU A 255 -9.19 12.67 9.14
C GLU A 255 -8.29 12.46 7.91
N PRO A 256 -7.57 13.49 7.45
CA PRO A 256 -7.64 14.89 7.91
C PRO A 256 -8.78 15.70 7.26
N VAL A 257 -9.34 15.21 6.15
CA VAL A 257 -10.36 15.90 5.35
C VAL A 257 -11.49 14.92 5.02
N PRO A 258 -12.64 14.96 5.74
CA PRO A 258 -13.79 14.10 5.47
C PRO A 258 -14.23 14.15 3.99
N GLY A 259 -14.52 12.99 3.42
CA GLY A 259 -14.96 12.81 2.03
C GLY A 259 -13.86 12.94 0.98
N TRP A 260 -12.59 13.21 1.37
CA TRP A 260 -11.52 13.40 0.40
C TRP A 260 -11.16 12.09 -0.33
N THR A 261 -11.01 12.21 -1.65
CA THR A 261 -10.54 11.18 -2.58
C THR A 261 -9.96 11.86 -3.82
N ASP A 262 -8.97 11.23 -4.45
CA ASP A 262 -8.32 11.73 -5.68
C ASP A 262 -8.53 10.81 -6.89
N ASN A 263 -9.42 9.83 -6.77
CA ASN A 263 -9.80 8.93 -7.85
C ASN A 263 -11.31 8.72 -7.92
N ILE A 264 -11.77 8.25 -9.07
CA ILE A 264 -13.20 8.02 -9.39
C ILE A 264 -13.49 6.50 -9.43
N ASN A 265 -12.60 5.68 -8.88
CA ASN A 265 -12.70 4.23 -9.02
C ASN A 265 -13.81 3.66 -8.13
N GLY A 266 -14.45 2.59 -8.62
CA GLY A 266 -15.42 1.80 -7.86
C GLY A 266 -16.60 2.63 -7.33
N PRO A 267 -16.92 2.55 -6.01
CA PRO A 267 -18.07 3.25 -5.43
C PRO A 267 -18.05 4.76 -5.60
N THR A 268 -16.87 5.38 -5.64
CA THR A 268 -16.75 6.84 -5.79
C THR A 268 -17.33 7.32 -7.11
N GLY A 269 -17.08 6.61 -8.22
CA GLY A 269 -17.64 6.94 -9.52
C GLY A 269 -19.16 6.81 -9.56
N LEU A 270 -19.69 5.76 -8.93
CA LEU A 270 -21.14 5.55 -8.78
C LEU A 270 -21.78 6.70 -8.00
N LEU A 271 -21.20 7.09 -6.86
CA LEU A 271 -21.72 8.17 -6.01
C LEU A 271 -21.67 9.52 -6.73
N ILE A 272 -20.59 9.82 -7.47
CA ILE A 272 -20.49 11.04 -8.28
C ILE A 272 -21.55 11.05 -9.39
N GLY A 273 -21.72 9.92 -10.09
CA GLY A 273 -22.72 9.79 -11.15
C GLY A 273 -24.16 9.95 -10.63
N ALA A 274 -24.45 9.39 -9.46
CA ALA A 274 -25.73 9.55 -8.78
C ALA A 274 -25.96 10.99 -8.30
N GLY A 275 -24.98 11.59 -7.63
CA GLY A 275 -25.06 12.97 -7.14
C GLY A 275 -25.22 14.01 -8.26
N LYS A 276 -24.71 13.72 -9.47
CA LYS A 276 -24.91 14.55 -10.68
C LYS A 276 -26.23 14.25 -11.42
N GLY A 277 -27.00 13.27 -10.99
CA GLY A 277 -28.25 12.85 -11.65
C GLY A 277 -28.08 12.09 -12.97
N VAL A 278 -26.85 11.69 -13.32
CA VAL A 278 -26.54 10.88 -14.50
C VAL A 278 -26.96 9.42 -14.26
N ILE A 279 -26.64 8.89 -13.08
CA ILE A 279 -27.07 7.56 -12.64
C ILE A 279 -28.32 7.73 -11.79
N ARG A 280 -29.47 7.27 -12.27
CA ARG A 280 -30.76 7.39 -11.55
C ARG A 280 -31.20 6.11 -10.86
N SER A 281 -30.69 4.97 -11.32
CA SER A 281 -30.96 3.65 -10.76
C SER A 281 -29.74 2.76 -10.95
N MET A 282 -29.57 1.80 -10.05
CA MET A 282 -28.54 0.76 -10.16
C MET A 282 -29.19 -0.58 -9.88
N TYR A 283 -28.85 -1.59 -10.70
CA TYR A 283 -29.26 -2.95 -10.44
C TYR A 283 -28.42 -3.53 -9.30
N CYS A 284 -29.03 -3.81 -8.16
CA CYS A 284 -28.37 -4.39 -7.01
C CYS A 284 -29.27 -5.42 -6.31
N LYS A 285 -28.64 -6.35 -5.58
CA LYS A 285 -29.36 -7.24 -4.66
C LYS A 285 -29.54 -6.49 -3.33
N SER A 286 -30.78 -6.26 -2.91
CA SER A 286 -31.10 -5.50 -1.69
C SER A 286 -30.53 -6.11 -0.41
N ASN A 287 -30.27 -7.42 -0.42
CA ASN A 287 -29.79 -8.17 0.74
C ASN A 287 -28.27 -8.45 0.69
N SER A 288 -27.55 -7.83 -0.25
CA SER A 288 -26.09 -7.93 -0.31
C SER A 288 -25.45 -6.92 0.64
N TYR A 289 -24.35 -7.33 1.27
CA TYR A 289 -23.51 -6.44 2.07
C TYR A 289 -22.42 -5.83 1.20
N ALA A 290 -22.23 -4.52 1.30
CA ALA A 290 -21.09 -3.83 0.71
C ALA A 290 -20.06 -3.57 1.81
N ASP A 291 -18.94 -4.27 1.75
CA ASP A 291 -17.83 -4.12 2.69
C ASP A 291 -16.95 -2.95 2.24
N TYR A 292 -17.22 -1.77 2.84
CA TYR A 292 -16.50 -0.54 2.62
C TYR A 292 -15.57 -0.23 3.79
N LEU A 293 -14.33 0.11 3.47
CA LEU A 293 -13.30 0.48 4.43
C LEU A 293 -12.81 1.91 4.17
N PRO A 294 -13.11 2.88 5.05
CA PRO A 294 -12.54 4.21 4.93
C PRO A 294 -11.01 4.19 4.93
N VAL A 295 -10.40 4.92 3.99
CA VAL A 295 -8.94 4.91 3.82
C VAL A 295 -8.21 5.35 5.09
N ASP A 296 -8.73 6.33 5.83
CA ASP A 296 -8.12 6.84 7.05
C ASP A 296 -8.11 5.83 8.19
N VAL A 297 -9.13 4.98 8.25
CA VAL A 297 -9.21 3.83 9.15
C VAL A 297 -8.18 2.77 8.76
N PHE A 298 -8.09 2.43 7.47
CA PHE A 298 -7.09 1.46 7.01
C PHE A 298 -5.65 1.94 7.27
N ILE A 299 -5.35 3.22 7.01
CA ILE A 299 -4.04 3.79 7.29
C ILE A 299 -3.73 3.79 8.79
N SER A 300 -4.70 4.11 9.68
CA SER A 300 -4.52 3.88 11.12
C SER A 300 -4.18 2.41 11.40
N GLY A 301 -4.90 1.49 10.78
CA GLY A 301 -4.68 0.05 10.88
C GLY A 301 -3.25 -0.34 10.54
N ILE A 302 -2.68 0.15 9.42
CA ILE A 302 -1.27 -0.09 9.04
C ILE A 302 -0.32 0.33 10.16
N MET A 303 -0.51 1.51 10.75
CA MET A 303 0.35 1.99 11.82
C MET A 303 0.21 1.16 13.10
N ILE A 304 -1.02 0.76 13.45
CA ILE A 304 -1.31 -0.08 14.63
C ILE A 304 -0.71 -1.47 14.47
N VAL A 305 -0.88 -2.13 13.33
CA VAL A 305 -0.34 -3.48 13.12
C VAL A 305 1.18 -3.47 13.02
N ALA A 306 1.78 -2.41 12.45
CA ALA A 306 3.23 -2.21 12.49
C ALA A 306 3.74 -2.07 13.93
N TRP A 307 3.10 -1.21 14.73
CA TRP A 307 3.39 -1.10 16.17
C TRP A 307 3.28 -2.44 16.89
N ASN A 308 2.17 -3.15 16.70
CA ASN A 308 1.92 -4.42 17.36
C ASN A 308 2.98 -5.46 16.99
N TYR A 309 3.28 -5.61 15.69
CA TYR A 309 4.30 -6.54 15.21
C TYR A 309 5.68 -6.23 15.80
N LEU A 310 6.10 -4.96 15.75
CA LEU A 310 7.41 -4.54 16.23
C LEU A 310 7.53 -4.63 17.76
N LYS A 311 6.44 -4.55 18.51
CA LYS A 311 6.45 -4.76 19.96
C LYS A 311 6.41 -6.23 20.36
N THR A 312 5.69 -7.07 19.61
CA THR A 312 5.45 -8.47 19.98
C THR A 312 6.50 -9.44 19.43
N GLU A 313 6.94 -9.27 18.18
CA GLU A 313 7.88 -10.19 17.53
C GLU A 313 9.35 -9.85 17.81
N ILE A 314 9.72 -8.57 17.92
CA ILE A 314 11.11 -8.18 18.26
C ILE A 314 11.46 -8.50 19.73
N GLN A 315 10.46 -8.65 20.60
CA GLN A 315 10.66 -9.01 22.01
C GLN A 315 10.61 -10.52 22.29
N ARG A 316 10.38 -11.38 21.28
CA ARG A 316 10.58 -12.82 21.47
C ARG A 316 12.09 -13.08 21.53
N PRO A 317 12.63 -13.62 22.64
CA PRO A 317 13.97 -14.17 22.62
C PRO A 317 13.97 -15.26 21.54
N THR A 318 14.94 -15.22 20.64
CA THR A 318 15.26 -16.35 19.77
C THR A 318 15.41 -17.59 20.66
N LEU A 319 14.50 -18.55 20.51
CA LEU A 319 14.60 -19.87 21.13
C LEU A 319 15.78 -20.65 20.54
#